data_AF-A0A2P2KT00-F1
#
_entry.id   AF-A0A2P2KT00-F1
#
_cell.length_a   1.000
_cell.length_b   1.000
_cell.length_c   1.000
_cell.angle_alpha   90.00
_cell.angle_beta   90.00
_cell.angle_gamma   90.00
#
_symmetry.space_group_name_H-M   'P 1'
#
loop_
_entity.id
_entity.type
_entity.pdbx_description
1 polymer ?
#
loop_
_entity_poly.entity_id
_entity_poly.type
_entity_poly.pdbx_seq_one_letter_code
_entity_poly.pdbx_strand_id
1 'polypeptide(L)'
;MDYDSISQAMDGVCGLYEKKLKELYPAMRNINYDISDLYNFIDGLADMSALVYDHSIHAYLPYDRQWIKQRTLQHLNRLAY
;
A
#
# COMPACT_ATOMS: atom_id res chain seq x y z
N MET A 1 -7.03 6.68 -6.71
CA MET A 1 -7.71 6.60 -5.40
C MET A 1 -7.08 7.70 -4.57
N ASP A 2 -7.90 8.52 -3.93
CA ASP A 2 -7.45 9.66 -3.15
C ASP A 2 -7.70 9.38 -1.67
N TYR A 3 -6.80 9.87 -0.83
CA TYR A 3 -6.81 9.64 0.60
C TYR A 3 -6.42 10.92 1.33
N ASP A 4 -6.98 11.13 2.51
CA ASP A 4 -6.69 12.33 3.32
C ASP A 4 -5.33 12.25 4.00
N SER A 5 -4.73 11.06 4.07
CA SER A 5 -3.42 10.83 4.68
C SER A 5 -2.64 9.72 4.00
N ILE A 6 -1.31 9.76 4.16
CA ILE A 6 -0.41 8.69 3.71
C ILE A 6 -0.78 7.35 4.38
N SER A 7 -1.15 7.36 5.66
CA SER A 7 -1.53 6.14 6.38
C SER A 7 -2.75 5.46 5.75
N GLN A 8 -3.81 6.22 5.47
CA GLN A 8 -4.99 5.69 4.77
C GLN A 8 -4.66 5.20 3.36
N ALA A 9 -3.74 5.87 2.66
CA ALA A 9 -3.27 5.38 1.37
C ALA A 9 -2.55 4.02 1.51
N MET A 10 -1.75 3.83 2.57
CA MET A 10 -1.10 2.54 2.84
C MET A 10 -2.12 1.45 3.22
N ASP A 11 -3.16 1.78 3.99
CA ASP A 11 -4.30 0.87 4.23
C ASP A 11 -4.98 0.47 2.90
N GLY A 12 -5.12 1.43 1.98
CA GLY A 12 -5.62 1.19 0.63
C GLY A 12 -4.76 0.20 -0.17
N VAL A 13 -3.43 0.32 -0.08
CA VAL A 13 -2.49 -0.61 -0.73
C VAL A 13 -2.64 -2.03 -0.15
N CYS A 14 -2.72 -2.17 1.17
CA CYS A 14 -2.99 -3.46 1.82
C CYS A 14 -4.35 -4.02 1.37
N GLY A 15 -5.40 -3.20 1.38
CA GLY A 15 -6.75 -3.59 0.98
C GLY A 15 -6.84 -4.04 -0.49
N LEU A 16 -6.08 -3.42 -1.40
CA LEU A 16 -5.97 -3.87 -2.79
C LEU A 16 -5.40 -5.28 -2.89
N TYR A 17 -4.35 -5.57 -2.11
CA TYR A 17 -3.74 -6.89 -2.09
C TYR A 17 -4.68 -7.93 -1.46
N GLU A 18 -5.30 -7.60 -0.33
CA GLU A 18 -6.27 -8.45 0.35
C GLU A 18 -7.48 -8.79 -0.51
N LYS A 19 -7.96 -7.82 -1.29
CA LYS A 19 -9.04 -8.06 -2.25
C LYS A 19 -8.61 -9.09 -3.30
N LYS A 20 -7.41 -8.95 -3.86
CA LYS A 20 -6.84 -9.92 -4.81
C LYS A 20 -6.70 -11.31 -4.18
N LEU A 21 -6.24 -11.39 -2.93
CA LEU A 21 -6.13 -12.66 -2.20
C LEU A 21 -7.50 -13.32 -1.97
N LYS A 22 -8.54 -12.54 -1.64
CA LYS A 22 -9.93 -13.05 -1.52
C LYS A 22 -10.49 -13.55 -2.85
N GLU A 23 -10.16 -12.89 -3.96
CA GLU A 23 -10.58 -13.32 -5.30
C GLU A 23 -9.90 -14.65 -5.70
N LEU A 24 -8.62 -14.83 -5.35
CA LEU A 24 -7.86 -16.05 -5.61
C LEU A 24 -8.24 -17.21 -4.67
N TYR A 25 -8.52 -16.91 -3.41
CA TYR A 25 -8.80 -17.89 -2.36
C TYR A 25 -10.13 -17.56 -1.64
N PRO A 26 -11.28 -17.66 -2.32
CA PRO A 26 -12.57 -17.26 -1.75
C PRO A 26 -13.01 -18.09 -0.53
N ALA A 27 -12.47 -19.30 -0.36
CA ALA A 27 -12.72 -20.16 0.79
C ALA A 27 -11.90 -19.77 2.04
N MET A 28 -10.89 -18.92 1.89
CA MET A 28 -10.00 -18.50 2.98
C MET A 28 -10.71 -17.46 3.85
N ARG A 29 -11.03 -17.84 5.10
CA ARG A 29 -11.72 -16.96 6.06
C ARG A 29 -10.82 -15.88 6.65
N ASN A 30 -9.54 -16.19 6.85
CA ASN A 30 -8.54 -15.28 7.37
C ASN A 30 -7.43 -15.10 6.35
N ILE A 31 -7.24 -13.86 5.89
CA ILE A 31 -6.12 -13.51 5.02
C ILE A 31 -4.89 -13.34 5.92
N ASN A 32 -3.85 -14.14 5.67
CA ASN A 32 -2.56 -14.00 6.33
C ASN A 32 -1.49 -13.98 5.24
N TYR A 33 -0.66 -12.94 5.23
CA TYR A 33 0.41 -12.74 4.26
C TYR A 33 1.58 -12.04 4.93
N ASP A 34 2.78 -12.24 4.40
CA ASP A 34 3.96 -11.53 4.87
C ASP A 34 4.22 -10.25 4.06
N ILE A 35 5.17 -9.44 4.52
CA ILE A 35 5.53 -8.21 3.82
C ILE A 35 6.16 -8.47 2.45
N SER A 36 6.85 -9.60 2.28
CA SER A 36 7.47 -9.99 1.01
C SER A 36 6.41 -10.29 -0.05
N ASP A 37 5.32 -10.96 0.33
CA ASP A 37 4.17 -11.21 -0.51
C ASP A 37 3.54 -9.91 -1.01
N LEU A 38 3.36 -8.94 -0.10
CA LEU A 38 2.84 -7.61 -0.45
C LEU A 38 3.80 -6.86 -1.40
N TYR A 39 5.11 -6.94 -1.15
CA TYR A 39 6.12 -6.35 -2.03
C TYR A 39 6.13 -7.00 -3.41
N ASN A 40 6.03 -8.32 -3.48
CA ASN A 40 5.92 -9.05 -4.74
C ASN A 40 4.64 -8.67 -5.50
N PHE A 41 3.53 -8.47 -4.80
CA PHE A 41 2.32 -7.95 -5.40
C PHE A 41 2.53 -6.56 -5.98
N ILE A 42 3.10 -5.64 -5.20
CA ILE A 42 3.43 -4.29 -5.66
C ILE A 42 4.34 -4.38 -6.87
N ASP A 43 5.40 -5.18 -6.83
CA ASP A 43 6.38 -5.37 -7.91
C ASP A 43 5.81 -6.00 -9.18
N GLY A 44 4.76 -6.82 -9.04
CA GLY A 44 4.02 -7.41 -10.15
C GLY A 44 3.05 -6.45 -10.85
N LEU A 45 2.81 -5.24 -10.31
CA LEU A 45 2.02 -4.22 -10.99
C LEU A 45 2.82 -3.56 -12.10
N ALA A 46 2.16 -3.30 -13.24
CA ALA A 46 2.76 -2.65 -14.40
C ALA A 46 3.29 -1.25 -14.06
N ASP A 47 2.53 -0.50 -13.25
CA ASP A 47 2.97 0.77 -12.70
C ASP A 47 2.29 1.02 -11.35
N MET A 48 3.00 1.70 -10.45
CA MET A 48 2.47 2.15 -9.17
C MET A 48 3.27 3.36 -8.69
N SER A 49 2.59 4.51 -8.60
CA SER A 49 3.14 5.77 -8.13
C SER A 49 2.17 6.44 -7.15
N ALA A 50 2.70 7.23 -6.22
CA ALA A 50 1.91 8.03 -5.29
C ALA A 50 2.18 9.52 -5.52
N LEU A 51 1.12 10.32 -5.49
CA LEU A 51 1.21 11.79 -5.48
C LEU A 51 0.83 12.26 -4.08
N VAL A 52 1.77 12.86 -3.36
CA VAL A 52 1.52 13.35 -2.01
C VAL A 52 1.57 14.87 -2.02
N TYR A 53 0.51 15.49 -1.50
CA TYR A 53 0.43 16.94 -1.41
C TYR A 53 1.40 17.49 -0.35
N ASP A 54 2.29 18.39 -0.75
CA ASP A 54 3.20 19.10 0.14
C ASP A 54 2.70 20.54 0.35
N HIS A 55 2.39 20.86 1.60
CA HIS A 55 1.84 22.16 1.99
C HIS A 55 2.87 23.29 1.94
N SER A 56 4.17 23.00 1.98
CA SER A 56 5.23 24.00 1.98
C SER A 56 5.41 24.61 0.59
N ILE A 57 5.26 23.77 -0.45
CA ILE A 57 5.43 24.17 -1.85
C ILE A 57 4.11 24.22 -2.64
N HIS A 58 2.98 23.92 -1.99
CA HIS A 58 1.64 23.87 -2.59
C HIS A 58 1.57 23.01 -3.86
N ALA A 59 2.21 21.85 -3.84
CA ALA A 59 2.31 20.97 -5.00
C ALA A 59 2.25 19.50 -4.61
N TYR A 60 1.91 18.65 -5.59
CA TYR A 60 1.98 17.20 -5.43
C TYR A 60 3.37 16.69 -5.80
N LEU A 61 4.01 16.02 -4.85
CA LEU A 61 5.28 15.36 -5.07
C LEU A 61 5.06 13.91 -5.53
N PRO A 62 5.67 13.49 -6.64
CA PRO A 62 5.61 12.11 -7.10
C PRO A 62 6.56 11.22 -6.31
N TYR A 63 6.07 10.03 -5.99
CA TYR A 63 6.80 8.97 -5.32
C TYR A 63 6.63 7.66 -6.08
N ASP A 64 7.70 6.90 -6.14
CA ASP A 64 7.76 5.63 -6.86
C ASP A 64 7.28 4.46 -6.00
N ARG A 65 7.27 3.27 -6.61
CA ARG A 65 6.93 2.02 -5.95
C ARG A 65 7.82 1.71 -4.73
N GLN A 66 9.09 2.12 -4.75
CA GLN A 66 10.02 1.81 -3.67
C GLN A 66 9.66 2.60 -2.42
N TRP A 67 9.30 3.87 -2.60
CA TRP A 67 8.78 4.71 -1.53
C TRP A 67 7.48 4.13 -0.96
N ILE A 68 6.55 3.70 -1.82
CA ILE A 68 5.29 3.08 -1.38
C ILE A 68 5.58 1.84 -0.52
N LYS A 69 6.43 0.92 -0.98
CA LYS A 69 6.84 -0.27 -0.21
C LYS A 69 7.37 0.09 1.18
N GLN A 70 8.29 1.05 1.26
CA GLN A 70 8.85 1.51 2.54
C GLN A 70 7.80 2.12 3.47
N ARG A 71 6.89 2.94 2.92
CA ARG A 71 5.81 3.56 3.70
C ARG A 71 4.81 2.54 4.20
N THR A 72 4.47 1.55 3.40
CA THR A 72 3.59 0.46 3.82
C THR A 72 4.21 -0.33 4.97
N LEU A 73 5.49 -0.68 4.90
CA LEU A 73 6.18 -1.35 6.01
C LEU A 73 6.22 -0.49 7.29
N GLN A 74 6.53 0.80 7.16
CA GLN A 74 6.51 1.71 8.31
C GLN A 74 5.12 1.82 8.94
N HIS A 75 4.07 1.84 8.13
CA HIS A 75 2.68 1.86 8.58
C HIS A 75 2.32 0.57 9.32
N LEU A 76 2.63 -0.60 8.75
CA LEU A 76 2.38 -1.90 9.38
C LEU A 76 3.14 -2.06 10.69
N ASN A 77 4.40 -1.62 10.76
CA ASN A 77 5.18 -1.64 12.01
C ASN A 77 4.56 -0.76 13.10
N ARG A 78 3.88 0.35 12.75
CA ARG A 78 3.18 1.19 13.72
C ARG A 78 1.90 0.56 14.26
N LEU A 79 1.22 -0.28 13.47
CA LEU A 79 0.02 -0.98 13.90
C LEU A 79 0.32 -2.20 14.77
N ALA A 80 1.54 -2.74 14.68
CA ALA A 80 1.98 -3.88 15.48
C ALA A 80 2.37 -3.54 16.93
N TYR A 81 2.40 -2.25 17.29
CA TYR A 81 2.69 -1.73 18.63
C TYR A 81 1.48 -0.97 19.19
#